data_AF-A0A5J6IHX2-F1
#
_entry.id   AF-A0A5J6IHX2-F1
#
_cell.length_a   1.000
_cell.length_b   1.000
_cell.length_c   1.000
_cell.angle_alpha   90.00
_cell.angle_beta   90.00
_cell.angle_gamma   90.00
#
_symmetry.space_group_name_H-M   'P 1'
#
loop_
_entity.id
_entity.type
_entity.pdbx_description
1 polymer ?
#
loop_
_entity_poly.entity_id
_entity_poly.type
_entity_poly.pdbx_seq_one_letter_code
_entity_poly.pdbx_strand_id
1 'polypeptide(L)'
;MWAEAKVYYLASVFPKYGSPAWIALPPDDPRRLASALHAAEMWRKYGDEDNLLAWFRDVSRPRPPFAEGRSRAELDALAKPKRPHQLRATPGWPPIRVPGKPGRYLTYRDTHQEAA
;
A
#
# COMPACT_ATOMS: atom_id res chain seq x y z
N MET A 1 28.27 1.61 -10.66
CA MET A 1 27.12 2.42 -11.12
C MET A 1 25.79 2.11 -10.40
N TRP A 2 25.12 0.95 -10.61
CA TRP A 2 23.79 0.69 -9.98
C TRP A 2 23.82 0.62 -8.45
N ALA A 3 24.79 -0.11 -7.88
CA ALA A 3 24.91 -0.27 -6.44
C ALA A 3 25.14 1.07 -5.72
N GLU A 4 25.98 1.94 -6.28
CA GLU A 4 26.26 3.27 -5.73
C GLU A 4 25.07 4.21 -5.88
N ALA A 5 24.38 4.18 -7.03
CA ALA A 5 23.16 4.96 -7.24
C ALA A 5 22.08 4.61 -6.20
N LYS A 6 21.98 3.33 -5.83
CA LYS A 6 21.07 2.89 -4.76
C LYS A 6 21.43 3.50 -3.40
N VAL A 7 22.71 3.65 -3.07
CA VAL A 7 23.16 4.33 -1.85
C VAL A 7 22.71 5.79 -1.83
N TYR A 8 22.99 6.53 -2.91
CA TYR A 8 22.56 7.93 -3.02
C TYR A 8 21.03 8.07 -3.00
N TYR A 9 20.33 7.19 -3.70
CA TYR A 9 18.86 7.17 -3.75
C TYR A 9 18.27 6.97 -2.34
N LEU A 10 18.72 5.95 -1.61
CA LEU A 10 18.23 5.67 -0.26
C LEU A 10 18.61 6.77 0.74
N ALA A 11 19.78 7.38 0.56
CA ALA A 11 20.23 8.50 1.39
C ALA A 11 19.56 9.84 1.02
N SER A 12 18.79 9.91 -0.07
CA SER A 12 18.25 11.17 -0.62
C SER A 12 19.30 12.24 -0.92
N VAL A 13 20.54 11.83 -1.24
CA VAL A 13 21.66 12.74 -1.52
C VAL A 13 21.91 12.82 -3.04
N PHE A 14 21.03 13.52 -3.74
CA PHE A 14 21.14 13.73 -5.19
C PHE A 14 20.40 15.01 -5.60
N PRO A 15 20.80 15.69 -6.70
CA PRO A 15 20.10 16.88 -7.18
C PRO A 15 18.74 16.50 -7.80
N LYS A 16 17.80 17.45 -7.88
CA LYS A 16 16.54 17.24 -8.63
C LYS A 16 16.84 16.90 -10.10
N TYR A 17 16.19 15.87 -10.64
CA TYR A 17 16.30 15.51 -12.05
C TYR A 17 16.01 16.71 -12.96
N GLY A 18 16.84 16.92 -13.99
CA GLY A 18 16.71 18.04 -14.94
C GLY A 18 17.10 19.43 -14.41
N SER A 19 17.46 19.56 -13.13
CA SER A 19 17.96 20.83 -12.59
C SER A 19 19.35 21.18 -13.11
N PRO A 20 19.80 22.45 -13.05
CA PRO A 20 21.17 22.83 -13.45
C PRO A 20 22.26 22.02 -12.74
N ALA A 21 22.06 21.73 -11.45
CA ALA A 21 22.97 20.89 -10.67
C ALA A 21 23.01 19.44 -11.16
N TRP A 22 21.90 18.90 -11.68
CA TRP A 22 21.85 17.57 -12.29
C TRP A 22 22.49 17.56 -13.68
N ILE A 23 22.26 18.61 -14.48
CA ILE A 23 22.86 18.75 -15.82
C ILE A 23 24.39 18.80 -15.72
N ALA A 24 24.92 19.49 -14.71
CA ALA A 24 26.35 19.63 -14.44
C ALA A 24 27.03 18.33 -13.97
N LEU A 25 26.28 17.28 -13.59
CA LEU A 25 26.87 16.00 -13.20
C LEU A 25 27.47 15.27 -14.41
N PRO A 26 28.63 14.60 -14.27
CA PRO A 26 29.14 13.69 -15.28
C PRO A 26 28.10 12.62 -15.68
N PRO A 27 28.12 12.13 -16.94
CA PRO A 27 27.19 11.10 -17.41
C PRO A 27 27.17 9.84 -16.54
N ASP A 28 28.34 9.43 -16.03
CA ASP A 28 28.52 8.22 -15.22
C ASP A 28 28.40 8.45 -13.71
N ASP A 29 28.03 9.66 -13.27
CA ASP A 29 27.85 9.95 -11.84
C ASP A 29 26.64 9.18 -11.28
N PRO A 30 26.80 8.35 -10.24
CA PRO A 30 25.69 7.56 -9.68
C PRO A 30 24.54 8.42 -9.13
N ARG A 31 24.80 9.67 -8.75
CA ARG A 31 23.76 10.63 -8.33
C ARG A 31 22.84 10.98 -9.49
N ARG A 32 23.34 10.99 -10.73
CA ARG A 32 22.55 11.27 -11.93
C ARG A 32 21.46 10.21 -12.14
N LEU A 33 21.82 8.94 -11.95
CA LEU A 33 20.89 7.80 -11.98
C LEU A 33 19.93 7.81 -10.79
N ALA A 34 20.41 8.11 -9.57
CA ALA A 34 19.56 8.24 -8.39
C ALA A 34 18.45 9.29 -8.58
N SER A 35 18.78 10.47 -9.12
CA SER A 35 17.82 11.52 -9.45
C SER A 35 16.77 11.06 -10.47
N ALA A 36 17.19 10.34 -11.52
CA ALA A 36 16.27 9.85 -12.56
C ALA A 36 15.29 8.81 -12.01
N LEU A 37 15.78 7.89 -11.18
CA LEU A 37 14.93 6.91 -10.48
C LEU A 37 13.92 7.59 -9.56
N HIS A 38 14.35 8.62 -8.82
CA HIS A 38 13.45 9.37 -7.96
C HIS A 38 12.35 10.05 -8.76
N ALA A 39 12.69 10.71 -9.86
CA ALA A 39 11.70 11.32 -10.75
C ALA A 39 10.71 10.27 -11.28
N ALA A 40 11.19 9.13 -11.78
CA ALA A 40 10.32 8.05 -12.28
C ALA A 40 9.38 7.50 -11.20
N GLU A 41 9.84 7.34 -9.96
CA GLU A 41 9.01 6.89 -8.85
C GLU A 41 7.96 7.94 -8.44
N MET A 42 8.29 9.23 -8.52
CA MET A 42 7.32 10.30 -8.30
C MET A 42 6.20 10.23 -9.35
N TRP A 43 6.56 10.08 -10.63
CA TRP A 43 5.59 9.86 -11.71
C TRP A 43 4.74 8.61 -11.50
N ARG A 44 5.35 7.50 -11.05
CA ARG A 44 4.63 6.25 -10.78
C ARG A 44 3.64 6.37 -9.62
N LYS A 45 4.00 7.09 -8.56
CA LYS A 45 3.19 7.21 -7.33
C LYS A 45 2.10 8.26 -7.45
N TYR A 46 2.41 9.38 -8.08
CA TYR A 46 1.58 10.56 -8.05
C TYR A 46 1.10 11.00 -9.43
N GLY A 47 1.53 10.35 -10.52
CA GLY A 47 1.18 10.75 -11.87
C GLY A 47 1.91 12.02 -12.31
N ASP A 48 1.21 12.84 -13.09
CA ASP A 48 1.63 14.19 -13.45
C ASP A 48 1.49 15.18 -12.28
N GLU A 49 1.87 16.43 -12.51
CA GLU A 49 1.79 17.50 -11.52
C GLU A 49 0.35 17.73 -11.02
N ASP A 50 -0.65 17.56 -11.89
CA ASP A 50 -2.06 17.70 -11.52
C ASP A 50 -2.51 16.61 -10.55
N ASN A 51 -2.13 15.36 -10.81
CA ASN A 51 -2.42 14.24 -9.92
C ASN A 51 -1.65 14.35 -8.59
N LEU A 52 -0.41 14.86 -8.61
CA LEU A 52 0.34 15.17 -7.39
C LEU A 52 -0.35 16.26 -6.55
N LEU A 53 -0.81 17.33 -7.19
CA LEU A 53 -1.55 18.40 -6.52
C LEU A 53 -2.91 17.92 -5.99
N ALA A 54 -3.61 17.07 -6.75
CA ALA A 54 -4.86 16.44 -6.30
C ALA A 54 -4.63 15.57 -5.05
N TRP A 55 -3.58 14.75 -5.06
CA TRP A 55 -3.19 13.95 -3.90
C TRP A 55 -2.85 14.83 -2.70
N PHE A 56 -2.06 15.90 -2.89
CA PHE A 56 -1.72 16.84 -1.82
C PHE A 56 -2.96 17.50 -1.20
N ARG A 57 -3.92 17.91 -2.03
CA ARG A 57 -5.19 18.51 -1.57
C ARG A 57 -6.00 17.52 -0.76
N ASP A 58 -6.05 16.26 -1.16
CA ASP A 58 -6.78 15.22 -0.44
C ASP A 58 -6.15 14.91 0.92
N VAL A 59 -4.82 14.74 0.97
CA VAL A 59 -4.09 14.47 2.22
C VAL A 59 -4.13 15.65 3.18
N SER A 60 -4.12 16.88 2.67
CA SER A 60 -4.19 18.10 3.47
C SER A 60 -5.63 18.46 3.87
N ARG A 61 -6.63 17.70 3.42
CA ARG A 61 -8.03 17.97 3.73
C ARG A 61 -8.24 17.80 5.24
N PRO A 62 -8.72 18.84 5.95
CA PRO A 62 -9.03 18.69 7.36
C PRO A 62 -10.08 17.60 7.53
N ARG A 63 -9.74 16.58 8.30
CA ARG A 63 -10.71 15.55 8.68
C ARG A 63 -11.69 16.16 9.67
N PRO A 64 -12.99 15.89 9.53
CA PRO A 64 -13.96 16.35 10.51
C PRO A 64 -13.57 15.81 11.90
N PRO A 65 -13.77 16.61 12.97
CA PRO A 65 -13.56 16.17 14.34
C PRO A 65 -14.25 14.82 14.60
N PHE A 66 -13.63 13.97 15.41
CA PHE A 66 -14.23 12.66 15.76
C PHE A 66 -15.65 12.81 16.37
N ALA A 67 -15.92 13.94 17.03
CA ALA A 67 -17.24 14.28 17.57
C ALA A 67 -18.33 14.51 16.50
N GLU A 68 -17.95 14.87 15.27
CA GLU A 68 -18.84 14.96 14.10
C GLU A 68 -18.94 13.63 13.34
N GLY A 69 -18.14 12.63 13.73
CA GLY A 69 -18.21 11.28 13.20
C GLY A 69 -19.50 10.58 13.63
N ARG A 70 -20.03 9.72 12.75
CA ARG A 70 -21.14 8.83 13.10
C ARG A 70 -20.74 7.92 14.26
N SER A 71 -21.60 7.81 15.24
CA SER A 71 -21.51 6.85 16.33
C SER A 71 -21.47 5.41 15.79
N ARG A 72 -20.98 4.49 16.63
CA ARG A 72 -20.97 3.05 16.29
C ARG A 72 -22.36 2.54 15.91
N ALA A 73 -23.38 2.96 16.67
CA ALA A 73 -24.78 2.60 16.42
C ALA A 73 -25.30 3.11 15.07
N GLU A 74 -24.94 4.34 14.68
CA GLU A 74 -25.31 4.90 13.38
C GLU A 74 -24.59 4.18 12.23
N LEU A 75 -23.32 3.82 12.41
CA LEU A 75 -22.57 3.02 11.43
C LEU A 75 -23.19 1.62 11.27
N ASP A 76 -23.59 0.99 12.36
CA ASP A 76 -24.24 -0.33 12.34
C ASP A 76 -25.63 -0.25 11.67
N ALA A 77 -26.39 0.81 11.91
CA ALA A 77 -27.68 1.05 11.25
C ALA A 77 -27.55 1.30 9.74
N LEU A 78 -26.45 1.94 9.32
CA LEU A 78 -26.13 2.17 7.91
C LEU A 78 -25.46 0.99 7.23
N ALA A 79 -24.93 0.04 8.00
CA ALA A 79 -24.32 -1.15 7.47
C ALA A 79 -25.39 -1.92 6.67
N LYS A 80 -25.12 -2.14 5.39
CA LYS A 80 -25.89 -3.04 4.53
C LYS A 80 -25.07 -4.31 4.34
N PRO A 81 -25.02 -5.23 5.33
CA PRO A 81 -24.21 -6.43 5.22
C PRO A 81 -24.64 -7.21 3.98
N LYS A 82 -23.67 -7.49 3.09
CA LYS A 82 -23.92 -8.37 1.96
C LYS A 82 -24.29 -9.75 2.48
N ARG A 83 -25.26 -10.39 1.85
CA ARG A 83 -25.62 -11.77 2.18
C ARG A 83 -24.39 -12.66 2.02
N PRO A 84 -24.17 -13.64 2.91
CA PRO A 84 -23.12 -14.63 2.74
C PRO A 84 -23.22 -15.28 1.37
N HIS A 85 -22.10 -15.33 0.65
CA HIS A 85 -22.06 -15.96 -0.65
C HIS A 85 -22.23 -17.48 -0.49
N GLN A 86 -23.22 -18.05 -1.17
CA GLN A 86 -23.45 -19.49 -1.17
C GLN A 86 -22.45 -20.14 -2.13
N LEU A 87 -21.42 -20.78 -1.57
CA LEU A 87 -20.42 -21.48 -2.35
C LEU A 87 -21.02 -22.74 -2.98
N ARG A 88 -20.82 -22.91 -4.29
CA ARG A 88 -21.07 -24.17 -4.99
C ARG A 88 -19.73 -24.86 -5.22
N ALA A 89 -19.63 -26.12 -4.80
CA ALA A 89 -18.44 -26.90 -5.07
C ALA A 89 -18.27 -27.11 -6.59
N THR A 90 -17.06 -26.91 -7.09
CA THR A 90 -16.72 -27.22 -8.48
C THR A 90 -16.86 -28.73 -8.72
N PRO A 91 -17.51 -29.18 -9.82
CA PRO A 91 -17.60 -30.60 -10.14
C PRO A 91 -16.21 -31.26 -10.23
N GLY A 92 -16.07 -32.47 -9.68
CA GLY A 92 -14.82 -33.22 -9.69
C GLY A 92 -13.86 -32.94 -8.52
N TRP A 93 -14.17 -31.95 -7.67
CA TRP A 93 -13.42 -31.73 -6.43
C TRP A 93 -13.98 -32.58 -5.29
N PRO A 94 -13.13 -33.21 -4.45
CA PRO A 94 -13.61 -33.89 -3.26
C PRO A 94 -14.26 -32.88 -2.32
N PRO A 95 -15.33 -33.24 -1.59
CA PRO A 95 -15.99 -32.33 -0.66
C PRO A 95 -14.98 -31.87 0.40
N ILE A 96 -14.64 -30.58 0.37
CA ILE A 96 -13.81 -29.96 1.40
C ILE A 96 -14.65 -29.96 2.68
N ARG A 97 -14.36 -30.86 3.61
CA ARG A 97 -14.90 -30.76 4.98
C ARG A 97 -14.24 -29.56 5.62
N VAL A 98 -14.89 -28.39 5.57
CA VAL A 98 -14.52 -27.27 6.45
C VAL A 98 -14.79 -27.76 7.87
N PRO A 99 -13.77 -28.02 8.69
CA PRO A 99 -14.01 -28.44 10.05
C PRO A 99 -14.55 -27.20 10.79
N GLY A 100 -15.76 -27.30 11.31
CA GLY A 100 -16.49 -26.17 11.89
C GLY A 100 -17.99 -26.42 11.84
N LYS A 101 -18.66 -26.43 13.01
CA LYS A 101 -20.12 -26.47 13.07
C LYS A 101 -20.66 -25.06 12.77
N PRO A 102 -21.89 -24.88 12.25
CA PRO A 102 -22.53 -23.57 12.20
C PRO A 102 -22.45 -22.90 13.58
N GLY A 103 -21.89 -21.70 13.66
CA GLY A 103 -21.68 -20.97 14.91
C GLY A 103 -20.34 -21.24 15.63
N ARG A 104 -19.46 -22.10 15.09
CA ARG A 104 -18.14 -22.39 15.67
C ARG A 104 -17.04 -22.22 14.62
N TYR A 105 -16.37 -21.07 14.65
CA TYR A 105 -15.23 -20.77 13.79
C TYR A 105 -13.97 -21.46 14.34
N LEU A 106 -13.19 -22.09 13.46
CA LEU A 106 -11.83 -22.53 13.82
C LEU A 106 -10.89 -21.34 13.71
N THR A 107 -10.26 -20.97 14.82
CA THR A 107 -9.11 -20.05 14.84
C THR A 107 -7.82 -20.88 14.76
N TYR A 108 -6.82 -20.36 14.07
CA TYR A 108 -5.49 -20.97 14.00
C TYR A 108 -4.93 -21.13 15.41
N ARG A 109 -4.52 -22.36 15.76
CA ARG A 109 -3.77 -22.67 16.97
C ARG A 109 -2.43 -23.22 16.52
N ASP A 110 -1.37 -22.51 16.90
CA ASP A 110 -0.01 -22.93 16.59
C ASP A 110 0.34 -24.14 17.47
N THR A 111 0.58 -25.29 16.84
CA THR A 111 0.86 -26.56 17.52
C THR A 111 2.36 -26.80 17.75
N HIS A 112 3.20 -25.75 17.68
CA HIS A 112 4.65 -25.89 17.87
C HIS A 112 5.16 -25.74 19.33
N GLN A 113 4.29 -25.64 20.33
CA GLN A 113 4.70 -25.72 21.74
C GLN A 113 4.31 -27.06 22.36
N GLU A 114 5.13 -28.09 22.15
CA GLU A 114 5.38 -29.19 23.11
C GLU A 114 6.32 -30.22 22.47
N ALA A 115 7.62 -29.94 22.59
CA ALA A 115 8.66 -30.97 22.63
C ALA A 115 9.67 -30.50 23.68
N ALA A 116 9.36 -30.83 24.93
CA ALA A 116 10.30 -30.81 26.05
C ALA A 116 10.87 -32.22 26.22
#